data_AF-A0A7X8XQC3-F1
#
_entry.id   AF-A0A7X8XQC3-F1
#
_cell.length_a   1.000
_cell.length_b   1.000
_cell.length_c   1.000
_cell.angle_alpha   90.00
_cell.angle_beta   90.00
_cell.angle_gamma   90.00
#
_symmetry.space_group_name_H-M   'P 1'
#
loop_
_entity.id
_entity.type
_entity.pdbx_description
1 polymer ?
#
loop_
_entity_poly.entity_id
_entity_poly.type
_entity_poly.pdbx_seq_one_letter_code
_entity_poly.pdbx_strand_id
1 'polypeptide(L)'
;MTPSTLPSPSGPLRCPWCGQDPLYMAYHDREWGVPVREDRLLFEFLVLEGAQAGLSWRTILHKRENYRRAFQGFDPEWVARMGEKQIQALLEDPGIVRNRRKIESAVKNARAFLKIRDREGAFWPY
;
A
#
# COMPACT_ATOMS: atom_id res chain seq x y z
N MET A 1 -15.72 7.57 -33.08
CA MET A 1 -16.40 7.21 -31.82
C MET A 1 -15.95 8.20 -30.76
N THR A 2 -16.72 9.26 -30.54
CA THR A 2 -16.50 10.26 -29.50
C THR A 2 -16.90 9.66 -28.15
N PRO A 3 -16.10 9.79 -27.07
CA PRO A 3 -16.57 9.39 -25.76
C PRO A 3 -17.70 10.34 -25.36
N SER A 4 -18.91 9.79 -25.28
CA SER A 4 -20.09 10.47 -24.77
C SER A 4 -19.82 10.87 -23.32
N THR A 5 -19.66 12.17 -23.09
CA THR A 5 -19.52 12.72 -21.75
C THR A 5 -20.92 12.92 -21.21
N LEU A 6 -21.41 11.97 -20.40
CA LEU A 6 -22.64 12.17 -19.65
C LEU A 6 -22.39 13.24 -18.58
N PRO A 7 -23.25 14.27 -18.44
CA PRO A 7 -23.09 15.27 -17.40
C PRO A 7 -23.31 14.62 -16.04
N SER A 8 -22.32 14.74 -15.15
CA SER A 8 -22.42 14.27 -13.77
C SER A 8 -23.31 15.24 -12.98
N PRO A 9 -24.34 14.76 -12.25
CA PRO A 9 -25.11 15.61 -11.37
C PRO A 9 -24.28 15.90 -10.10
N SER A 10 -23.62 17.06 -10.09
CA SER A 10 -23.02 17.71 -8.91
C SER A 10 -22.12 16.81 -8.03
N GLY A 11 -20.93 16.46 -8.53
CA GLY A 11 -19.80 15.93 -7.75
C GLY A 11 -18.48 16.50 -8.28
N PRO A 12 -17.38 16.49 -7.50
CA PRO A 12 -16.10 17.02 -7.96
C PRO A 12 -15.59 16.21 -9.16
N LEU A 13 -14.99 16.91 -10.14
CA LEU A 13 -14.29 16.28 -11.26
C LEU A 13 -13.12 15.45 -10.71
N ARG A 14 -13.08 14.17 -11.03
CA ARG A 14 -12.02 13.23 -10.60
C ARG A 14 -11.29 12.64 -11.78
N CYS A 15 -10.09 12.12 -11.54
CA CYS A 15 -9.36 11.39 -12.57
C CYS A 15 -10.15 10.14 -13.00
N PRO A 16 -10.13 9.76 -14.30
CA PRO A 16 -10.97 8.66 -14.81
C PRO A 16 -10.74 7.30 -14.14
N TRP A 17 -9.56 7.08 -13.56
CA TRP A 17 -9.17 5.81 -12.95
C TRP A 17 -9.85 5.54 -11.60
N CYS A 18 -10.44 6.53 -10.93
CA CYS A 18 -11.09 6.31 -9.62
C CYS A 18 -12.41 5.51 -9.75
N GLY A 19 -13.04 5.53 -10.93
CA GLY A 19 -14.31 4.84 -11.17
C GLY A 19 -15.42 5.31 -10.23
N GLN A 20 -16.23 4.36 -9.76
CA GLN A 20 -17.38 4.59 -8.87
C GLN A 20 -17.27 3.84 -7.53
N ASP A 21 -16.11 3.24 -7.23
CA ASP A 21 -15.91 2.55 -5.96
C ASP A 21 -15.72 3.58 -4.84
N PRO A 22 -16.59 3.64 -3.81
CA PRO A 22 -16.51 4.65 -2.77
C PRO A 22 -15.15 4.65 -2.03
N LEU A 23 -14.55 3.48 -1.81
CA LEU A 23 -13.24 3.37 -1.16
C LEU A 23 -12.14 3.97 -2.04
N TYR A 24 -12.20 3.69 -3.35
CA TYR A 24 -11.20 4.18 -4.28
C TYR A 24 -11.35 5.69 -4.55
N MET A 25 -12.58 6.19 -4.58
CA MET A 25 -12.88 7.63 -4.64
C MET A 25 -12.37 8.36 -3.39
N ALA A 26 -12.59 7.81 -2.20
CA ALA A 26 -12.08 8.39 -0.96
C ALA A 26 -10.54 8.43 -0.92
N TYR A 27 -9.88 7.36 -1.37
CA TYR A 27 -8.43 7.33 -1.53
C TYR A 27 -7.94 8.38 -2.53
N HIS A 28 -8.57 8.49 -3.71
CA HIS A 28 -8.25 9.54 -4.70
C HIS A 28 -8.35 10.94 -4.08
N ASP A 29 -9.45 11.23 -3.38
CA ASP A 29 -9.76 12.58 -2.92
C ASP A 29 -8.91 13.02 -1.71
N ARG A 30 -8.43 12.07 -0.90
CA ARG A 30 -7.85 12.37 0.42
C ARG A 30 -6.41 11.90 0.61
N GLU A 31 -5.94 10.96 -0.21
CA GLU A 31 -4.63 10.33 0.00
C GLU A 31 -3.76 10.42 -1.27
N TRP A 32 -4.32 10.18 -2.45
CA TRP A 32 -3.56 10.16 -3.68
C TRP A 32 -3.05 11.57 -4.05
N GLY A 33 -1.73 11.69 -4.22
CA GLY A 33 -1.08 12.97 -4.55
C GLY A 33 -0.97 13.95 -3.37
N VAL A 34 -1.42 13.57 -2.17
CA VAL A 34 -1.24 14.37 -0.95
C VAL A 34 0.15 14.12 -0.38
N PRO A 35 0.97 15.16 -0.11
CA PRO A 35 2.29 14.96 0.47
C PRO A 35 2.25 14.28 1.83
N VAL A 36 3.03 13.21 2.00
CA VAL A 36 3.14 12.45 3.25
C VAL A 36 4.55 12.58 3.79
N ARG A 37 4.68 12.99 5.06
CA ARG A 37 5.98 13.12 5.77
C ARG A 37 6.18 12.08 6.87
N GLU A 38 5.18 11.23 7.10
CA GLU A 38 5.22 10.22 8.13
C GLU A 38 5.89 8.96 7.59
N ASP A 39 7.07 8.64 8.13
CA ASP A 39 7.90 7.49 7.76
C ASP A 39 7.14 6.16 7.70
N ARG A 40 6.30 5.89 8.70
CA ARG A 40 5.53 4.64 8.75
C ARG A 40 4.50 4.56 7.63
N LEU A 41 3.84 5.68 7.31
CA LEU A 41 2.88 5.73 6.21
C LEU A 41 3.58 5.64 4.84
N LEU A 42 4.77 6.23 4.69
CA LEU A 42 5.61 6.05 3.50
C LEU A 42 6.03 4.58 3.33
N PHE A 43 6.42 3.92 4.41
CA PHE A 43 6.74 2.50 4.39
C PHE A 43 5.52 1.62 4.04
N GLU A 44 4.35 1.93 4.59
CA GLU A 44 3.09 1.29 4.23
C GLU A 44 2.84 1.39 2.72
N PHE A 45 2.91 2.59 2.14
CA PHE A 45 2.72 2.77 0.70
C PHE A 45 3.76 2.01 -0.13
N LEU A 46 5.04 2.10 0.23
CA LEU A 46 6.11 1.38 -0.45
C LEU A 46 5.85 -0.14 -0.54
N VAL A 47 5.37 -0.74 0.54
CA VAL A 47 5.05 -2.17 0.58
C VAL A 47 3.80 -2.49 -0.25
N LEU A 48 2.75 -1.67 -0.14
CA LEU A 48 1.49 -1.88 -0.88
C LEU A 48 1.67 -1.73 -2.40
N GLU A 49 2.50 -0.79 -2.86
CA GLU A 49 2.85 -0.62 -4.27
C GLU A 49 3.59 -1.87 -4.81
N GLY A 50 4.52 -2.44 -4.02
CA GLY A 50 5.14 -3.72 -4.34
C GLY A 50 4.13 -4.88 -4.41
N ALA A 51 3.14 -4.88 -3.53
CA ALA A 51 2.06 -5.86 -3.54
C ALA A 51 1.16 -5.75 -4.78
N GLN A 52 1.07 -4.57 -5.41
CA GLN A 52 0.26 -4.33 -6.60
C GLN A 52 0.75 -5.08 -7.83
N ALA A 53 2.05 -5.36 -7.99
CA ALA A 53 2.60 -5.90 -9.24
C ALA A 53 1.76 -7.06 -9.85
N GLY A 54 1.18 -6.84 -11.03
CA GLY A 54 0.29 -7.80 -11.71
C GLY A 54 -1.18 -7.81 -11.24
N LEU A 55 -1.61 -6.82 -10.46
CA LEU A 55 -2.96 -6.65 -9.93
C LEU A 55 -3.43 -5.19 -10.09
N SER A 56 -4.72 -4.95 -9.88
CA SER A 56 -5.24 -3.58 -9.79
C SER A 56 -4.93 -2.96 -8.42
N TRP A 57 -4.68 -1.64 -8.35
CA TRP A 57 -4.56 -0.95 -7.07
C TRP A 57 -5.83 -1.08 -6.22
N ARG A 58 -7.01 -1.09 -6.87
CA ARG A 58 -8.29 -1.39 -6.21
C ARG A 58 -8.25 -2.69 -5.40
N THR A 59 -7.65 -3.75 -5.95
CA THR A 59 -7.46 -5.04 -5.24
C THR A 59 -6.64 -4.86 -3.97
N ILE A 60 -5.57 -4.06 -4.02
CA ILE A 60 -4.68 -3.81 -2.89
C ILE A 60 -5.36 -2.93 -1.84
N LEU A 61 -6.04 -1.87 -2.27
CA LEU A 61 -6.74 -0.94 -1.40
C LEU A 61 -7.83 -1.64 -0.56
N HIS A 62 -8.61 -2.55 -1.18
CA HIS A 62 -9.59 -3.39 -0.45
C HIS A 62 -8.96 -4.38 0.53
N LYS A 63 -7.67 -4.71 0.37
CA LYS A 63 -6.91 -5.58 1.27
C LYS A 63 -6.07 -4.80 2.29
N ARG A 64 -6.05 -3.47 2.22
CA ARG A 64 -5.14 -2.61 3.01
C ARG A 64 -5.26 -2.83 4.52
N GLU A 65 -6.48 -2.93 5.05
CA GLU A 65 -6.69 -3.22 6.47
C GLU A 65 -6.17 -4.60 6.88
N ASN A 66 -6.27 -5.59 5.99
CA ASN A 66 -5.72 -6.92 6.26
C ASN A 66 -4.19 -6.87 6.27
N TYR A 67 -3.59 -6.12 5.34
CA TYR A 67 -2.16 -5.85 5.35
C TYR A 67 -1.69 -5.12 6.60
N ARG A 68 -2.43 -4.11 7.07
CA ARG A 68 -2.15 -3.42 8.34
C ARG A 68 -2.10 -4.42 9.49
N ARG A 69 -3.08 -5.32 9.62
CA ARG A 69 -3.04 -6.37 10.67
C ARG A 69 -1.89 -7.35 10.47
N ALA A 70 -1.69 -7.85 9.25
CA ALA A 70 -0.66 -8.82 8.90
C ALA A 70 0.77 -8.32 9.17
N PHE A 71 1.00 -7.01 9.01
CA PHE A 71 2.29 -6.35 9.20
C PHE A 71 2.37 -5.47 10.46
N GLN A 72 1.51 -5.71 11.46
CA GLN A 72 1.53 -4.98 12.75
C GLN A 72 1.50 -3.45 12.59
N GLY A 73 0.57 -2.96 11.79
CA GLY A 73 0.45 -1.54 11.45
C GLY A 73 1.61 -1.03 10.60
N PHE A 74 2.23 -1.92 9.80
CA PHE A 74 3.45 -1.64 9.04
C PHE A 74 4.60 -1.16 9.95
N ASP A 75 4.81 -1.81 11.09
CA ASP A 75 6.00 -1.55 11.90
C ASP A 75 7.26 -2.10 11.20
N PRO A 76 8.17 -1.25 10.68
CA PRO A 76 9.32 -1.71 9.91
C PRO A 76 10.26 -2.60 10.75
N GLU A 77 10.35 -2.39 12.06
CA GLU A 77 11.20 -3.23 12.92
C GLU A 77 10.63 -4.64 13.09
N TRP A 78 9.32 -4.74 13.28
CA TRP A 78 8.64 -6.02 13.32
C TRP A 78 8.72 -6.75 11.98
N VAL A 79 8.41 -6.06 10.87
CA VAL A 79 8.44 -6.63 9.52
C VAL A 79 9.84 -7.10 9.14
N ALA A 80 10.90 -6.35 9.48
CA ALA A 80 12.29 -6.73 9.19
C ALA A 80 12.73 -8.03 9.89
N ARG A 81 12.14 -8.34 11.04
CA ARG A 81 12.41 -9.53 11.87
C ARG A 81 11.57 -10.75 11.50
N MET A 82 10.61 -10.62 10.59
CA MET A 82 9.82 -11.77 10.15
C MET A 82 10.72 -12.88 9.59
N GLY A 83 10.51 -14.09 10.09
CA GLY A 83 11.16 -15.30 9.61
C GLY A 83 10.20 -16.21 8.86
N GLU A 84 10.66 -17.42 8.56
CA GLU A 84 9.92 -18.40 7.77
C GLU A 84 8.53 -18.69 8.33
N LYS A 85 8.40 -18.83 9.66
CA LYS A 85 7.12 -19.12 10.31
C LYS A 85 6.06 -18.05 10.04
N GLN A 86 6.43 -16.77 10.12
CA GLN A 86 5.51 -15.67 9.83
C GLN A 86 5.17 -15.62 8.34
N ILE A 87 6.16 -15.84 7.46
CA ILE A 87 5.93 -15.86 6.01
C ILE A 87 4.94 -16.97 5.64
N GLN A 88 5.09 -18.18 6.19
CA GLN A 88 4.16 -19.28 5.96
C GLN A 88 2.76 -18.98 6.50
N ALA A 89 2.65 -18.41 7.70
CA ALA A 89 1.35 -18.00 8.25
C ALA A 89 0.64 -16.98 7.35
N LEU A 90 1.37 -16.02 6.78
CA LEU A 90 0.81 -15.04 5.85
C LEU A 90 0.46 -15.63 4.47
N LEU A 91 1.13 -16.70 4.04
CA LEU A 91 0.76 -17.42 2.81
C LEU A 91 -0.59 -18.13 2.93
N GLU A 92 -1.05 -18.41 4.14
CA GLU A 92 -2.37 -18.99 4.40
C GLU A 92 -3.46 -17.92 4.59
N ASP A 93 -3.11 -16.65 4.77
CA ASP A 93 -4.08 -15.57 5.00
C ASP A 93 -4.77 -15.12 3.69
N PRO A 94 -6.07 -15.42 3.48
CA PRO A 94 -6.79 -14.98 2.28
C PRO A 94 -7.04 -13.46 2.26
N GLY A 95 -6.85 -12.78 3.39
CA GLY A 95 -6.98 -11.35 3.56
C GLY A 95 -5.98 -10.55 2.74
N ILE A 96 -4.79 -11.10 2.48
CA ILE A 96 -3.73 -10.44 1.69
C ILE A 96 -3.52 -11.10 0.33
N VAL A 97 -2.52 -10.66 -0.44
CA VAL A 97 -2.07 -11.36 -1.65
C VAL A 97 -1.10 -12.46 -1.24
N ARG A 98 -1.53 -13.73 -1.35
CA ARG A 98 -0.77 -14.94 -1.01
C ARG A 98 0.33 -15.23 -2.03
N ASN A 99 1.35 -14.37 -2.05
CA ASN A 99 2.50 -14.50 -2.92
C ASN A 99 3.78 -14.36 -2.10
N ARG A 100 4.57 -15.44 -2.08
CA ARG A 100 5.76 -15.53 -1.25
C ARG A 100 6.78 -14.44 -1.54
N ARG A 101 7.06 -14.18 -2.82
CA ARG A 101 8.05 -13.17 -3.23
C ARG A 101 7.62 -11.75 -2.83
N LYS A 102 6.32 -11.44 -2.88
CA LYS A 102 5.79 -10.15 -2.43
C LYS A 102 5.95 -9.97 -0.90
N ILE A 103 5.65 -11.01 -0.13
CA ILE A 103 5.83 -11.00 1.34
C ILE A 103 7.31 -10.87 1.70
N GLU A 104 8.18 -11.66 1.09
CA GLU A 104 9.64 -11.58 1.30
C GLU A 104 10.20 -10.20 0.89
N SER A 105 9.67 -9.58 -0.16
CA SER A 105 10.03 -8.22 -0.54
C SER A 105 9.66 -7.20 0.52
N ALA A 106 8.53 -7.36 1.24
CA ALA A 106 8.18 -6.46 2.34
C ALA A 106 9.23 -6.52 3.47
N VAL A 107 9.71 -7.73 3.80
CA VAL A 107 10.79 -7.94 4.77
C VAL A 107 12.11 -7.30 4.31
N LYS A 108 12.47 -7.49 3.03
CA LYS A 108 13.66 -6.86 2.44
C LYS A 108 13.56 -5.34 2.46
N ASN A 109 12.41 -4.78 2.10
CA ASN A 109 12.14 -3.35 2.10
C ASN A 109 12.21 -2.79 3.52
N ALA A 110 11.66 -3.47 4.52
CA ALA A 110 11.76 -3.07 5.92
C ALA A 110 13.21 -2.94 6.38
N ARG A 111 14.06 -3.92 6.06
CA ARG A 111 15.49 -3.87 6.38
C ARG A 111 16.21 -2.72 5.68
N ALA A 112 15.89 -2.43 4.42
CA ALA A 112 16.48 -1.32 3.68
C ALA A 112 16.00 0.04 4.22
N PHE A 113 14.71 0.15 4.54
CA PHE A 113 14.08 1.31 5.14
C PHE A 113 14.74 1.68 6.47
N LEU A 114 14.93 0.70 7.36
CA LEU A 114 15.60 0.91 8.64
C LEU A 114 17.04 1.40 8.46
N LYS A 115 17.79 0.85 7.50
CA LYS A 115 19.16 1.32 7.21
C LYS A 115 19.22 2.78 6.76
N ILE A 116 18.24 3.22 5.97
CA ILE A 116 18.13 4.63 5.56
C ILE A 116 17.80 5.48 6.78
N ARG A 117 16.81 5.07 7.57
CA ARG A 117 16.43 5.78 8.81
C ARG A 117 17.59 5.89 9.81
N ASP A 118 18.41 4.86 9.94
CA ASP A 118 19.59 4.87 10.82
C ASP A 118 20.67 5.84 10.33
N ARG A 119 20.81 6.04 9.00
CA ARG A 119 21.80 6.94 8.41
C ARG A 119 21.32 8.39 8.37
N GLU A 120 20.06 8.62 8.04
CA GLU A 120 19.48 9.94 7.76
C GLU A 120 18.64 10.49 8.94
N GLY A 121 18.39 9.67 9.97
CA GLY A 121 17.50 9.99 11.10
C GLY A 121 16.01 9.78 10.82
N ALA A 122 15.59 9.91 9.56
CA ALA A 122 14.22 9.67 9.08
C ALA A 122 14.25 9.19 7.62
N PHE A 123 13.16 8.61 7.14
CA PHE A 123 13.01 8.20 5.74
C PHE A 123 12.48 9.33 4.84
N TRP A 124 11.54 10.15 5.32
CA TRP A 124 10.94 11.24 4.55
C TRP A 124 11.91 12.26 3.89
N PRO A 125 13.10 12.59 4.43
CA PRO A 125 14.00 13.53 3.74
C PRO A 125 14.90 12.89 2.67
N TYR A 126 14.84 11.56 2.48
CA TYR A 126 15.71 10.79 1.57
C TYR A 126 15.11 10.64 0.16
#